data_AF-A0A7X5V2A4-F1
#
_entry.id   AF-A0A7X5V2A4-F1
#
_cell.length_a   1.000
_cell.length_b   1.000
_cell.length_c   1.000
_cell.angle_alpha   90.00
_cell.angle_beta   90.00
_cell.angle_gamma   90.00
#
_symmetry.space_group_name_H-M   'P 1'
#
loop_
_entity.id
_entity.type
_entity.pdbx_description
1 polymer ?
#
loop_
_entity_poly.entity_id
_entity_poly.type
_entity_poly.pdbx_seq_one_letter_code
_entity_poly.pdbx_strand_id
1 'polypeptide(L)' 'MPAIRPTNPHARRLRREATGVERKLWSALRNRQLENHKFRFQATIGTFVVDFLCVEKRLVVELDGSQHR' A
#
# COMPACT_ATOMS: atom_id res chain seq x y z
N MET A 1 3.79 -6.72 -16.13
CA MET A 1 3.34 -6.38 -14.76
C MET A 1 2.74 -7.63 -14.15
N PRO A 2 3.21 -8.10 -12.99
CA PRO A 2 2.62 -9.27 -12.31
C PRO A 2 1.14 -9.03 -12.01
N ALA A 3 0.36 -10.11 -11.92
CA ALA A 3 -1.07 -10.01 -11.64
C ALA A 3 -1.34 -9.29 -10.30
N ILE A 4 -2.16 -8.23 -10.34
CA ILE A 4 -2.60 -7.51 -9.13
C ILE A 4 -3.82 -8.23 -8.57
N ARG A 5 -3.68 -8.83 -7.38
CA ARG A 5 -4.75 -9.64 -6.79
C ARG A 5 -5.59 -8.83 -5.80
N PRO A 6 -6.94 -8.91 -5.86
CA PRO A 6 -7.82 -8.13 -4.98
C PRO A 6 -7.90 -8.71 -3.56
N THR A 7 -7.75 -10.02 -3.38
CA THR A 7 -7.92 -10.71 -2.10
C THR A 7 -6.68 -11.55 -1.78
N ASN A 8 -5.97 -11.13 -0.74
CA ASN A 8 -4.86 -11.87 -0.15
C ASN A 8 -5.02 -11.84 1.39
N PRO A 9 -5.15 -13.00 2.06
CA PRO A 9 -5.24 -13.08 3.52
C PRO A 9 -4.09 -12.36 4.23
N HIS A 10 -2.89 -12.43 3.66
CA HIS A 10 -1.71 -11.74 4.18
C HIS A 10 -1.89 -10.22 4.15
N ALA A 11 -2.27 -9.66 3.00
CA ALA A 11 -2.54 -8.23 2.85
C ALA A 11 -3.68 -7.77 3.77
N ARG A 12 -4.69 -8.62 4.03
CA ARG A 12 -5.76 -8.30 4.98
C ARG A 12 -5.23 -8.21 6.41
N ARG A 13 -4.33 -9.12 6.82
CA ARG A 13 -3.66 -9.07 8.13
C ARG A 13 -2.82 -7.80 8.26
N LEU A 14 -1.97 -7.50 7.27
CA LEU A 14 -1.13 -6.29 7.26
C LEU A 14 -1.95 -5.00 7.39
N ARG A 15 -3.10 -4.88 6.71
CA ARG A 15 -3.97 -3.70 6.88
C ARG A 15 -4.51 -3.54 8.31
N ARG A 16 -4.74 -4.63 9.03
CA ARG A 16 -5.19 -4.58 10.44
C ARG A 16 -4.04 -4.16 11.35
N GLU A 17 -2.85 -4.70 11.08
CA GLU A 17 -1.62 -4.49 11.86
C GLU A 17 -0.83 -3.24 11.45
N ALA A 18 -1.32 -2.48 10.48
CA ALA A 18 -0.67 -1.30 9.92
C ALA A 18 -0.13 -0.35 11.00
N THR A 19 1.10 0.15 10.81
CA THR A 19 1.71 1.09 11.75
C THR A 19 0.98 2.45 11.77
N GLY A 20 1.24 3.27 12.78
CA GLY A 20 0.70 4.64 12.84
C GLY A 20 1.15 5.49 11.64
N VAL A 21 2.38 5.30 11.17
CA VAL A 21 2.95 5.98 10.01
C VAL A 21 2.23 5.57 8.73
N GLU A 22 2.06 4.27 8.51
CA GLU A 22 1.29 3.73 7.36
C GLU A 22 -0.15 4.27 7.35
N ARG A 23 -0.84 4.24 8.50
CA ARG A 23 -2.23 4.75 8.58
C ARG A 23 -2.31 6.23 8.26
N LYS A 24 -1.34 7.03 8.75
CA LYS A 24 -1.28 8.48 8.48
C LYS A 24 -1.07 8.74 6.98
N LEU A 25 -0.12 8.06 6.36
CA LEU A 25 0.12 8.19 4.92
C LEU A 25 -1.09 7.71 4.11
N TRP A 26 -1.69 6.58 4.49
CA TRP A 26 -2.90 6.08 3.84
C TRP A 26 -4.05 7.10 3.89
N SER A 27 -4.24 7.80 5.01
CA SER A 27 -5.25 8.85 5.11
C SER A 27 -5.03 9.97 4.09
N ALA A 28 -3.78 10.32 3.79
CA ALA A 28 -3.44 11.34 2.80
C ALA A 28 -3.55 10.85 1.35
N LEU A 29 -3.37 9.55 1.09
CA LEU A 29 -3.36 8.98 -0.26
C LEU A 29 -4.70 8.38 -0.71
N ARG A 30 -5.53 7.91 0.22
CA ARG A 30 -6.81 7.24 -0.09
C ARG A 30 -7.76 8.17 -0.84
N ASN A 31 -8.76 7.59 -1.51
CA ASN A 31 -9.81 8.34 -2.19
C ASN A 31 -9.31 9.34 -3.24
N ARG A 32 -8.16 9.07 -3.87
CA ARG A 32 -7.58 9.93 -4.90
C ARG A 32 -7.24 11.34 -4.41
N GLN A 33 -6.96 11.51 -3.12
CA GLN A 33 -6.65 12.81 -2.52
C GLN A 33 -5.35 13.43 -3.03
N LEU A 34 -4.37 12.61 -3.45
CA LEU A 34 -3.13 13.09 -4.06
C LEU A 34 -3.30 13.20 -5.57
N GLU A 35 -3.52 14.43 -6.07
CA GLU A 35 -3.57 14.76 -7.50
C GLU A 35 -4.46 13.83 -8.34
N ASN A 36 -5.58 13.38 -7.77
CA ASN A 36 -6.53 12.45 -8.39
C ASN A 36 -5.96 11.02 -8.69
N HIS A 37 -4.79 10.68 -8.16
CA HIS A 37 -4.17 9.37 -8.38
C HIS A 37 -4.68 8.29 -7.42
N LYS A 38 -5.00 7.12 -7.98
CA LYS A 38 -5.51 5.99 -7.17
C LYS A 38 -4.38 5.19 -6.53
N PHE A 39 -4.21 5.37 -5.23
CA PHE A 39 -3.37 4.52 -4.41
C PHE A 39 -4.14 3.33 -3.84
N ARG A 40 -3.46 2.19 -3.75
CA ARG A 40 -3.91 0.99 -3.02
C ARG A 40 -2.98 0.77 -1.84
N PHE A 41 -3.54 0.54 -0.66
CA PHE A 41 -2.79 0.22 0.55
C PHE A 41 -2.64 -1.29 0.74
N GLN A 42 -1.44 -1.76 1.11
CA GLN A 42 -1.04 -3.15 1.28
C GLN A 42 -1.46 -4.00 0.07
N ALA A 43 -1.02 -3.61 -1.12
CA ALA A 43 -1.47 -4.17 -2.40
C ALA A 43 -0.70 -5.45 -2.75
N THR A 44 -1.39 -6.48 -3.24
CA THR A 44 -0.74 -7.72 -3.69
C THR A 44 -0.33 -7.64 -5.16
N ILE A 45 0.96 -7.86 -5.42
CA ILE A 45 1.57 -7.91 -6.75
C ILE A 45 2.26 -9.27 -6.89
N GLY A 46 1.67 -10.18 -7.66
CA GLY A 46 2.17 -11.56 -7.73
C GLY A 46 2.18 -12.22 -6.34
N THR A 47 3.36 -12.61 -5.87
CA THR A 47 3.60 -13.22 -4.55
C THR A 47 3.91 -12.20 -3.45
N PHE A 48 4.07 -10.93 -3.79
CA PHE A 48 4.48 -9.88 -2.87
C PHE A 48 3.29 -9.04 -2.40
N VAL A 49 3.42 -8.44 -1.22
CA VAL A 49 2.55 -7.36 -0.75
C VAL A 49 3.42 -6.13 -0.57
N VAL A 50 3.01 -5.02 -1.18
CA VAL A 50 3.69 -3.71 -1.12
C VAL A 50 2.85 -2.73 -0.32
N ASP A 51 3.47 -1.80 0.40
CA ASP A 51 2.75 -0.87 1.28
C ASP A 51 1.79 0.02 0.49
N PHE A 52 2.27 0.67 -0.57
CA PHE A 52 1.44 1.50 -1.43
C PHE A 52 1.73 1.27 -2.91
N LEU A 53 0.66 1.15 -3.69
CA LEU A 53 0.73 0.97 -5.14
C LEU A 53 -0.12 2.01 -5.87
N CYS A 54 0.50 2.75 -6.78
CA CYS A 54 -0.18 3.53 -7.81
C CYS A 54 0.05 2.87 -9.18
N VAL A 55 -0.98 2.16 -9.68
CA VAL A 55 -0.91 1.45 -10.96
C VAL A 55 -0.77 2.43 -12.13
N GLU A 56 -1.49 3.55 -12.07
CA GLU A 56 -1.51 4.60 -13.10
C GLU A 56 -0.10 5.15 -13.37
N LYS A 57 0.75 5.19 -12.34
CA LYS A 57 2.13 5.71 -12.40
C LYS A 57 3.20 4.62 -12.41
N ARG A 58 2.82 3.33 -12.35
CA ARG A 58 3.75 2.20 -12.17
C ARG A 58 4.69 2.42 -10.97
N LEU A 59 4.15 3.00 -9.90
CA LEU A 59 4.89 3.43 -8.73
C LEU A 59 4.53 2.55 -7.52
N VAL A 60 5.57 2.02 -6.88
CA VAL A 60 5.50 1.42 -5.55
C VAL A 60 6.19 2.37 -4.57
N VAL A 61 5.57 2.55 -3.40
CA VAL A 61 6.16 3.28 -2.28
C VAL A 61 6.18 2.33 -1.09
N GLU A 62 7.37 2.02 -0.59
CA GLU A 62 7.58 1.22 0.62
C GLU A 62 8.04 2.15 1.75
N LEU A 63 7.49 1.94 2.94
CA LEU A 63 7.94 2.66 4.13
C LEU A 63 9.00 1.82 4.83
N ASP A 64 10.26 2.24 4.73
CA ASP A 64 11.32 1.59 5.49
C ASP A 64 11.19 1.97 6.97
N GLY A 65 10.88 0.98 7.80
CA GLY A 65 10.67 1.12 9.24
C GLY A 65 11.95 1.32 10.04
N SER A 66 13.03 1.83 9.44
CA SER A 66 14.36 1.97 10.05
C SER A 66 14.43 2.94 11.26
N GLN A 67 13.29 3.36 11.80
CA GLN A 67 13.13 4.17 13.02
C GLN A 67 12.40 3.42 14.15
N HIS A 68 12.17 2.11 14.02
CA HIS A 68 11.59 1.30 15.12
C HIS A 68 12.61 0.29 15.64
N ARG A 69 13.44 0.74 16.58
CA ARG A 69 13.89 -0.07 17.71
C ARG A 69 13.03 0.28 18.92
#